data_AF-A0A846D163-F1
#
_entry.id   AF-A0A846D163-F1
#
_cell.length_a   1.000
_cell.length_b   1.000
_cell.length_c   1.000
_cell.angle_alpha   90.00
_cell.angle_beta   90.00
_cell.angle_gamma   90.00
#
_symmetry.space_group_name_H-M   'P 1'
#
loop_
_entity.id
_entity.type
_entity.pdbx_description
1 polymer ?
#
loop_
_entity_poly.entity_id
_entity_poly.type
_entity_poly.pdbx_seq_one_letter_code
_entity_poly.pdbx_strand_id
1 'polypeptide(L)'
;DGYFDRLIKYIPSEILGAWIAIKGVLTSANDVPINLIWVVFIFLVFVTPFWILKLTSESNKPPAVTQIVVSTGAFVVWVFALGEPFSSLGFYRPVYGSLLLILYNIIIPLFNPSELNS
;
A
#
# COMPACT_ATOMS: atom_id res chain seq x y z
N ASP A 1 -0.86 1.50 -19.57
CA ASP A 1 -0.73 1.97 -18.17
C ASP A 1 -1.93 1.52 -17.37
N GLY A 2 -1.78 0.44 -16.62
CA GLY A 2 -2.86 -0.13 -15.81
C GLY A 2 -3.15 0.69 -14.55
N TYR A 3 -4.33 0.49 -13.95
CA TYR A 3 -4.69 1.09 -12.66
C TYR A 3 -3.65 0.81 -11.56
N PHE A 4 -3.02 -0.36 -11.63
CA PHE A 4 -1.94 -0.78 -10.74
C PHE A 4 -0.69 0.09 -10.85
N ASP A 5 -0.29 0.45 -12.08
CA ASP A 5 0.88 1.29 -12.35
C ASP A 5 0.71 2.71 -11.83
N ARG A 6 -0.53 3.21 -11.77
CA ARG A 6 -0.83 4.50 -11.14
C ARG A 6 -0.77 4.40 -9.62
N LEU A 7 -1.26 3.29 -9.06
CA LEU A 7 -1.33 3.11 -7.62
C LEU A 7 0.06 3.07 -6.96
N ILE A 8 1.00 2.36 -7.58
CA ILE A 8 2.38 2.27 -7.09
C ILE A 8 3.10 3.62 -7.05
N LYS A 9 2.67 4.61 -7.84
CA LYS A 9 3.27 5.97 -7.83
C LYS A 9 2.95 6.73 -6.55
N TYR A 10 1.89 6.36 -5.84
CA TYR A 10 1.52 6.96 -4.56
C TYR A 10 2.26 6.32 -3.38
N ILE A 11 2.88 5.15 -3.57
CA ILE A 11 3.58 4.41 -2.52
C ILE A 11 5.07 4.81 -2.57
N PRO A 12 5.70 5.15 -1.43
CA PRO A 12 7.15 5.36 -1.39
C PRO A 12 7.91 4.14 -1.90
N SER A 13 8.96 4.35 -2.69
CA SER A 13 9.72 3.27 -3.31
C SER A 13 10.42 2.38 -2.27
N GLU A 14 10.76 2.93 -1.10
CA GLU A 14 11.35 2.18 0.01
C GLU A 14 10.37 1.14 0.58
N ILE A 15 9.10 1.53 0.77
CA ILE A 15 8.04 0.66 1.29
C ILE A 15 7.70 -0.44 0.26
N LEU A 16 7.61 -0.05 -1.02
CA LEU A 16 7.35 -0.98 -2.12
C LEU A 16 8.48 -2.03 -2.22
N GLY A 17 9.73 -1.59 -2.18
CA GLY A 17 10.91 -2.44 -2.21
C GLY A 17 10.98 -3.38 -1.01
N ALA A 18 10.72 -2.87 0.20
CA ALA A 18 10.67 -3.67 1.41
C ALA A 18 9.61 -4.78 1.32
N TRP A 19 8.39 -4.46 0.89
CA TRP A 19 7.34 -5.47 0.72
C TRP A 19 7.72 -6.55 -0.30
N ILE A 20 8.21 -6.16 -1.48
CA ILE A 20 8.59 -7.12 -2.53
C ILE A 20 9.74 -8.01 -2.05
N ALA A 21 10.76 -7.45 -1.41
CA ALA A 21 11.90 -8.20 -0.89
C ALA A 21 11.45 -9.20 0.19
N ILE A 22 10.66 -8.74 1.16
CA ILE A 22 10.17 -9.60 2.25
C ILE A 22 9.27 -10.70 1.68
N LYS A 23 8.35 -10.38 0.77
CA LYS A 23 7.54 -11.40 0.08
C LYS A 23 8.39 -12.40 -0.69
N GLY A 24 9.42 -11.95 -1.40
CA GLY A 24 10.33 -12.85 -2.11
C GLY A 24 11.00 -13.85 -1.16
N VAL A 25 11.42 -13.39 0.01
CA VAL A 25 12.01 -14.26 1.05
C VAL A 25 10.96 -15.22 1.63
N LEU A 26 9.77 -14.73 1.97
CA LEU A 26 8.68 -15.54 2.54
C LEU A 26 8.17 -16.62 1.59
N THR A 27 7.99 -16.28 0.32
CA THR A 27 7.51 -17.24 -0.71
C THR A 27 8.58 -18.27 -1.10
N SER A 28 9.86 -17.94 -0.91
CA SER A 28 10.98 -18.86 -1.17
C SER A 28 11.17 -19.89 -0.06
N ALA A 29 10.59 -19.68 1.11
CA ALA A 29 10.75 -20.54 2.27
C ALA A 29 9.47 -21.38 2.48
N ASN A 30 9.56 -22.69 2.21
CA ASN A 30 8.42 -23.62 2.25
C ASN A 30 7.80 -23.86 3.65
N ASP A 31 8.52 -23.50 4.72
CA ASP A 31 8.10 -23.74 6.12
C ASP A 31 7.68 -22.46 6.85
N VAL A 32 7.46 -21.35 6.13
CA VAL A 32 7.08 -20.09 6.78
C VAL A 32 5.58 -20.07 7.03
N PRO A 33 5.16 -19.92 8.29
CA PRO A 33 3.74 -19.96 8.61
C PRO A 33 3.07 -18.68 8.10
N ILE A 34 1.85 -18.83 7.56
CA ILE A 34 1.10 -17.76 6.88
C ILE A 34 0.78 -16.56 7.79
N ASN A 35 0.75 -16.76 9.11
CA ASN A 35 0.64 -15.67 10.09
C ASN A 35 1.80 -14.67 10.00
N LEU A 36 2.98 -15.08 9.54
CA LEU A 36 4.16 -14.22 9.45
C LEU A 36 3.99 -13.15 8.36
N ILE A 37 3.37 -13.48 7.22
CA ILE A 37 3.07 -12.49 6.17
C ILE A 37 2.00 -11.48 6.63
N TRP A 38 1.08 -11.88 7.51
CA TRP A 38 0.13 -10.98 8.16
C TRP A 38 0.82 -10.01 9.12
N VAL A 39 1.76 -10.50 9.94
CA VAL A 39 2.55 -9.65 10.85
C VAL A 39 3.35 -8.62 10.05
N VAL A 40 4.02 -9.06 8.98
CA VAL A 40 4.75 -8.17 8.06
C VAL A 40 3.82 -7.15 7.42
N PHE A 41 2.66 -7.58 6.91
CA PHE A 41 1.69 -6.67 6.30
C PHE A 41 1.25 -5.58 7.28
N ILE A 42 0.81 -5.98 8.48
CA ILE A 42 0.39 -5.05 9.53
C ILE A 42 1.55 -4.12 9.90
N PHE A 43 2.76 -4.66 10.06
CA PHE A 43 3.94 -3.87 10.37
C PHE A 43 4.23 -2.82 9.30
N LEU A 44 4.24 -3.16 8.01
CA LEU A 44 4.42 -2.18 6.93
C LEU A 44 3.29 -1.17 6.85
N VAL A 45 2.04 -1.57 7.10
CA VAL A 45 0.89 -0.66 7.15
C VAL A 45 1.02 0.37 8.27
N PHE A 46 1.57 0.01 9.43
CA PHE A 46 1.84 0.95 10.51
C PHE A 46 3.12 1.79 10.30
N VAL A 47 4.15 1.20 9.71
CA VAL A 47 5.40 1.90 9.40
C VAL A 47 5.20 2.95 8.32
N THR A 48 4.35 2.72 7.32
CA THR A 48 4.09 3.67 6.22
C THR A 48 3.64 5.06 6.71
N PRO A 49 2.55 5.21 7.50
CA PRO A 49 2.14 6.50 8.01
C PRO A 49 3.15 7.08 9.00
N PHE A 50 3.80 6.23 9.81
CA PHE A 50 4.83 6.68 10.76
C PHE A 50 6.07 7.25 10.07
N TRP A 51 6.51 6.63 8.97
CA TRP A 51 7.63 7.06 8.16
C TRP A 51 7.35 8.38 7.46
N ILE A 52 6.17 8.54 6.86
CA ILE A 52 5.78 9.79 6.20
C ILE A 52 5.58 10.91 7.23
N LEU A 53 5.01 10.61 8.40
CA LEU A 53 4.93 11.56 9.51
C LEU A 53 6.33 12.02 9.96
N LYS A 54 7.29 11.10 10.07
CA LYS A 54 8.67 11.45 10.42
C LYS A 54 9.34 12.31 9.34
N LEU A 55 9.21 11.93 8.06
CA LEU A 55 9.75 12.70 6.93
C LEU A 55 9.17 14.13 6.86
N THR A 56 7.86 14.27 7.04
CA THR A 56 7.19 15.58 7.00
C THR A 56 7.55 16.44 8.21
N SER A 57 7.73 15.82 9.38
CA SER A 57 8.15 16.51 10.60
C SER A 57 9.59 17.03 10.52
N GLU A 58 10.50 16.38 9.79
CA GLU A 58 11.87 16.88 9.55
C GLU A 58 11.89 18.05 8.54
N SER A 59 10.88 18.19 7.68
CA SER A 59 10.87 19.17 6.59
C SER A 59 10.20 20.52 6.92
N ASN A 60 9.71 20.73 8.16
CA ASN A 60 9.10 21.99 8.61
C ASN A 60 7.93 22.50 7.73
N LYS A 61 7.30 21.58 6.98
CA LYS A 61 6.11 21.82 6.15
C LYS A 61 4.87 21.28 6.86
N PRO A 62 3.68 21.86 6.65
CA PRO A 62 2.45 21.35 7.24
C PRO A 62 2.31 19.86 6.91
N PRO A 63 1.86 19.02 7.87
CA PRO A 63 1.72 17.60 7.64
C PRO A 63 0.77 17.41 6.46
N ALA A 64 1.27 16.80 5.39
CA ALA A 64 0.48 16.41 4.23
C ALA A 64 -0.37 15.20 4.61
N VAL A 65 -1.32 15.38 5.53
CA VAL A 65 -2.21 14.34 6.07
C VAL A 65 -2.92 13.63 4.91
N THR A 66 -3.32 14.37 3.88
CA THR A 66 -3.88 13.83 2.64
C THR A 66 -2.91 12.87 1.95
N GLN A 67 -1.63 13.23 1.84
CA GLN A 67 -0.60 12.38 1.25
C GLN A 67 -0.36 11.12 2.10
N ILE A 68 -0.36 11.25 3.43
CA ILE A 68 -0.24 10.11 4.35
C ILE A 68 -1.38 9.12 4.13
N VAL A 69 -2.63 9.61 4.11
CA VAL A 69 -3.83 8.78 3.93
C VAL A 69 -3.85 8.15 2.54
N VAL A 70 -3.51 8.92 1.51
CA VAL A 70 -3.47 8.45 0.12
C VAL A 70 -2.38 7.40 -0.09
N SER A 71 -1.16 7.60 0.41
CA SER A 71 -0.06 6.65 0.28
C SER A 71 -0.32 5.38 1.09
N THR A 72 -0.82 5.51 2.32
CA THR A 72 -1.13 4.35 3.18
C THR A 72 -2.28 3.54 2.60
N GLY A 73 -3.35 4.21 2.16
CA GLY A 73 -4.47 3.55 1.47
C GLY A 73 -4.02 2.88 0.17
N ALA A 74 -3.15 3.54 -0.60
CA ALA A 74 -2.65 2.99 -1.86
C ALA A 74 -1.85 1.71 -1.61
N PHE A 75 -1.01 1.69 -0.57
CA PHE A 75 -0.28 0.49 -0.18
C PHE A 75 -1.21 -0.65 0.23
N VAL A 76 -2.22 -0.38 1.07
CA VAL A 76 -3.20 -1.40 1.50
C VAL A 76 -3.96 -1.97 0.30
N VAL A 77 -4.50 -1.11 -0.56
CA VAL A 77 -5.25 -1.54 -1.75
C VAL A 77 -4.35 -2.34 -2.70
N TRP A 78 -3.09 -1.92 -2.84
CA TRP A 78 -2.12 -2.59 -3.68
C TRP A 78 -1.76 -3.99 -3.16
N VAL A 79 -1.47 -4.11 -1.87
CA VAL A 79 -1.22 -5.43 -1.24
C VAL A 79 -2.46 -6.31 -1.33
N PHE A 80 -3.65 -5.75 -1.09
CA PHE A 80 -4.91 -6.46 -1.27
C PHE A 80 -5.08 -6.97 -2.71
N ALA A 81 -4.76 -6.14 -3.70
CA ALA A 81 -4.81 -6.52 -5.10
C ALA A 81 -3.84 -7.62 -5.51
N LEU A 82 -2.65 -7.66 -4.89
CA LEU A 82 -1.69 -8.74 -5.05
C LEU A 82 -2.21 -10.09 -4.53
N GLY A 83 -3.27 -10.07 -3.74
CA GLY A 83 -3.92 -11.26 -3.23
C GLY A 83 -3.32 -11.80 -1.95
N GLU A 84 -2.03 -11.66 -1.70
CA GLU A 84 -1.39 -12.10 -0.45
C GLU A 84 -1.33 -10.96 0.58
N PRO A 85 -1.58 -11.22 1.87
CA PRO A 85 -1.82 -12.51 2.53
C PRO A 85 -3.28 -13.02 2.45
N PHE A 86 -4.18 -12.24 1.84
CA PHE A 86 -5.62 -12.48 1.82
C PHE A 86 -6.04 -13.77 1.10
N SER A 87 -5.23 -14.28 0.18
CA SER A 87 -5.42 -15.55 -0.53
C SER A 87 -5.46 -16.76 0.39
N SER A 88 -4.91 -16.63 1.61
CA SER A 88 -5.04 -17.63 2.66
C SER A 88 -6.44 -17.74 3.26
N LEU A 89 -7.29 -16.72 3.06
CA LEU A 89 -8.67 -16.72 3.51
C LEU A 89 -9.52 -17.46 2.46
N GLY A 90 -10.23 -18.52 2.87
CA GLY A 90 -11.05 -19.33 1.97
C GLY A 90 -12.18 -18.56 1.26
N PHE A 91 -12.50 -17.35 1.73
CA PHE A 91 -13.47 -16.46 1.10
C PHE A 91 -12.84 -15.44 0.13
N TYR A 92 -11.52 -15.29 0.10
CA TYR A 92 -10.88 -14.30 -0.76
C TYR A 92 -10.89 -14.75 -2.23
N ARG A 93 -11.35 -13.87 -3.11
CA ARG A 93 -11.19 -14.00 -4.56
C ARG A 93 -10.38 -12.83 -5.09
N PRO A 94 -9.44 -13.05 -6.03
CA PRO A 94 -8.66 -11.98 -6.65
C PRO A 94 -9.51 -10.84 -7.24
N VAL A 95 -10.75 -11.16 -7.63
CA VAL A 95 -11.76 -10.20 -8.09
C VAL A 95 -12.01 -9.08 -7.08
N TYR A 96 -11.99 -9.37 -5.77
CA TYR A 96 -12.13 -8.35 -4.75
C TYR A 96 -10.95 -7.37 -4.77
N GLY A 97 -9.74 -7.87 -4.96
CA GLY A 97 -8.54 -7.06 -5.17
C GLY A 97 -8.68 -6.08 -6.33
N SER A 98 -9.11 -6.58 -7.48
CA SER A 98 -9.34 -5.76 -8.68
C SER A 98 -10.47 -4.74 -8.50
N LEU A 99 -11.57 -5.11 -7.85
CA LEU A 99 -12.68 -4.19 -7.56
C LEU A 99 -12.22 -3.05 -6.64
N LEU A 100 -11.45 -3.38 -5.60
CA LEU A 100 -10.94 -2.39 -4.65
C LEU A 100 -9.97 -1.43 -5.33
N LEU A 101 -9.11 -1.92 -6.24
CA LEU A 101 -8.27 -1.07 -7.09
C LEU A 101 -9.08 -0.07 -7.91
N ILE A 102 -10.13 -0.54 -8.57
CA ILE A 102 -10.97 0.31 -9.43
C ILE A 102 -11.65 1.39 -8.58
N LEU A 103 -12.27 1.00 -7.47
CA LEU A 103 -12.91 1.94 -6.55
C LEU A 103 -11.89 2.96 -6.01
N TYR A 104 -10.71 2.50 -5.59
CA TYR A 104 -9.68 3.36 -5.05
C TYR A 104 -9.14 4.35 -6.09
N ASN A 105 -8.99 3.93 -7.34
CA ASN A 105 -8.57 4.81 -8.43
C ASN A 105 -9.59 5.93 -8.72
N ILE A 106 -10.88 5.67 -8.51
CA ILE A 106 -11.95 6.67 -8.66
C ILE A 106 -12.00 7.62 -7.46
N ILE A 107 -11.68 7.12 -6.26
CA ILE A 107 -11.70 7.87 -5.00
C ILE A 107 -10.48 8.81 -4.88
N ILE A 108 -9.30 8.39 -5.33
CA ILE A 108 -8.04 9.17 -5.27
C ILE A 108 -8.18 10.59 -5.85
N PRO A 109 -8.71 10.79 -7.07
CA PRO A 109 -8.91 12.12 -7.65
C PRO A 109 -9.88 13.00 -6.84
N LEU A 110 -10.83 12.40 -6.11
CA LEU A 110 -11.82 13.12 -5.33
C LEU A 110 -11.19 13.80 -4.10
N PHE A 111 -10.16 13.18 -3.52
CA PHE A 111 -9.37 13.75 -2.42
C PHE A 111 -8.22 14.64 -2.88
N ASN A 112 -7.98 14.72 -4.20
CA ASN A 112 -6.93 15.53 -4.79
C ASN A 112 -7.48 16.75 -5.56
N PRO A 113 -8.33 17.63 -4.95
CA PRO A 113 -8.58 18.91 -5.57
C PRO A 113 -7.32 19.79 -5.38
N SER A 114 -6.78 20.27 -6.50
CA SER A 114 -6.02 21.54 -6.62
C SER A 114 -4.61 21.67 -6.01
N GLU A 115 -3.63 20.85 -6.38
CA GLU A 115 -2.21 21.26 -6.35
C GLU A 115 -1.47 21.10 -7.69
N LEU A 116 -2.17 20.67 -8.76
CA LEU A 116 -1.57 20.47 -10.09
C LEU A 116 -1.67 21.69 -11.04
N ASN A 117 -2.17 22.83 -10.56
CA ASN A 117 -2.35 24.06 -11.36
C ASN A 117 -1.79 25.33 -10.69
N SER A 118 -0.64 25.27 -10.01
CA SER A 118 0.10 26.50 -9.63
C SER A 118 1.55 26.45 -10.08
#